data_AF-A0A538L252-F1
#
_entry.id   AF-A0A538L252-F1
#
_cell.length_a   1.000
_cell.length_b   1.000
_cell.length_c   1.000
_cell.angle_alpha   90.00
_cell.angle_beta   90.00
_cell.angle_gamma   90.00
#
_symmetry.space_group_name_H-M   'P 1'
#
loop_
_entity.id
_entity.type
_entity.pdbx_description
1 polymer ?
#
loop_
_entity_poly.entity_id
_entity_poly.type
_entity_poly.pdbx_seq_one_letter_code
_entity_poly.pdbx_strand_id
1 'polypeptide(L)'
;MRRLGGAFGNELLTLSAALVLLVLLAIEVLTTLDLPAYLSVHLFLGLVLLPVVSLKLASTSWRAARYYTGSAEYRRLGPPQIVLRALAPVLVVATVALFGSGVAFLAVSGTHPLRTIHTFAFLVWGVIMIVHVVAYLKRVLRGGLADWRPGGRVAGSGSRRVLVVGSLVAGLVVAGGTYSLQRSWLSRHGDRGEHDQRAPAAAITTKSSAR
;
A
#
# COMPACT_ATOMS: atom_id res chain seq x y z
N MET A 1 1.93 13.03 20.62
CA MET A 1 0.83 13.69 19.88
C MET A 1 0.42 15.08 20.38
N ARG A 2 0.71 15.49 21.63
CA ARG A 2 0.52 16.90 22.05
C ARG A 2 1.23 17.89 21.11
N ARG A 3 2.45 17.57 20.65
CA ARG A 3 3.21 18.33 19.64
C ARG A 3 2.64 18.28 18.20
N LEU A 4 1.69 17.38 17.92
CA LEU A 4 1.04 17.22 16.60
C LEU A 4 -0.35 17.86 16.54
N GLY A 5 -0.84 18.47 17.63
CA GLY A 5 -2.18 19.04 17.71
C GLY A 5 -3.26 18.10 18.28
N GLY A 6 -2.86 17.10 19.08
CA GLY A 6 -3.81 16.23 19.78
C GLY A 6 -4.62 15.30 18.86
N ALA A 7 -5.86 15.02 19.22
CA ALA A 7 -6.77 14.15 18.46
C ALA A 7 -7.15 14.76 17.11
N PHE A 8 -7.35 16.08 17.05
CA PHE A 8 -7.61 16.80 15.79
C PHE A 8 -6.39 16.77 14.86
N GLY A 9 -5.19 16.99 15.41
CA GLY A 9 -3.95 16.84 14.66
C GLY A 9 -3.74 15.43 14.12
N ASN A 10 -4.09 14.40 14.88
CA ASN A 10 -4.08 13.01 14.42
C ASN A 10 -5.07 12.78 13.26
N GLU A 11 -6.25 13.39 13.29
CA GLU A 11 -7.19 13.34 12.15
C GLU A 11 -6.59 14.00 10.90
N LEU A 12 -6.00 15.19 11.02
CA LEU A 12 -5.36 15.88 9.90
C LEU A 12 -4.17 15.10 9.31
N LEU A 13 -3.34 14.49 10.15
CA LEU A 13 -2.26 13.60 9.71
C LEU A 13 -2.83 12.40 8.92
N THR A 14 -3.89 11.81 9.46
CA THR A 14 -4.59 10.66 8.86
C THR A 14 -5.22 10.98 7.52
N LEU A 15 -5.75 12.19 7.35
CA LEU A 15 -6.35 12.69 6.11
C LEU A 15 -5.28 13.08 5.09
N SER A 16 -4.19 13.72 5.51
CA SER A 16 -3.07 14.08 4.64
C SER A 16 -2.37 12.84 4.09
N ALA A 17 -2.07 11.85 4.94
CA ALA A 17 -1.53 10.57 4.50
C ALA A 17 -2.49 9.83 3.57
N ALA A 18 -3.81 9.86 3.85
CA ALA A 18 -4.80 9.25 2.97
C ALA A 18 -4.88 9.94 1.59
N LEU A 19 -4.68 11.25 1.51
CA LEU A 19 -4.66 11.96 0.24
C LEU A 19 -3.48 11.53 -0.63
N VAL A 20 -2.28 11.39 -0.03
CA VAL A 20 -1.10 10.86 -0.73
C VAL A 20 -1.35 9.41 -1.17
N LEU A 21 -1.86 8.56 -0.26
CA LEU A 21 -2.18 7.17 -0.58
C LEU A 21 -3.24 7.04 -1.67
N LEU A 22 -4.24 7.92 -1.71
CA LEU A 22 -5.26 7.90 -2.75
C LEU A 22 -4.64 8.03 -4.15
N VAL A 23 -3.69 8.94 -4.31
CA VAL A 23 -2.97 9.15 -5.59
C VAL A 23 -2.04 7.97 -5.88
N LEU A 24 -1.20 7.57 -4.93
CA LEU A 24 -0.23 6.49 -5.16
C LEU A 24 -0.92 5.15 -5.42
N LEU A 25 -1.96 4.80 -4.67
CA LEU A 25 -2.72 3.57 -4.89
C LEU A 25 -3.50 3.59 -6.21
N ALA A 26 -3.99 4.74 -6.65
CA ALA A 26 -4.62 4.85 -7.97
C ALA A 26 -3.61 4.53 -9.07
N ILE A 27 -2.40 5.11 -9.02
CA ILE A 27 -1.33 4.83 -9.97
C ILE A 27 -0.92 3.35 -9.88
N GLU A 28 -0.75 2.82 -8.67
CA GLU A 28 -0.42 1.40 -8.45
C GLU A 28 -1.45 0.47 -9.11
N VAL A 29 -2.75 0.73 -8.94
CA VAL A 29 -3.81 -0.06 -9.59
C VAL A 29 -3.72 0.05 -11.12
N LEU A 30 -3.39 1.22 -11.67
CA LEU A 30 -3.21 1.35 -13.12
C LEU A 30 -2.06 0.47 -13.63
N THR A 31 -0.98 0.30 -12.87
CA THR A 31 0.10 -0.63 -13.25
C THR A 31 -0.37 -2.08 -13.37
N THR A 32 -1.45 -2.46 -12.68
CA THR A 32 -1.97 -3.84 -12.73
C THR A 32 -2.82 -4.13 -13.97
N LEU A 33 -3.27 -3.10 -14.69
CA LEU A 33 -4.05 -3.26 -15.92
C LEU A 33 -3.23 -3.89 -17.06
N ASP A 34 -1.93 -3.59 -17.09
CA ASP A 34 -0.94 -4.23 -17.96
C ASP A 34 0.32 -4.51 -17.15
N LEU A 35 0.18 -5.46 -16.22
CA LEU A 35 1.25 -5.82 -15.30
C LEU A 35 2.55 -6.22 -16.01
N PRO A 36 2.57 -6.99 -17.12
CA PRO A 36 3.81 -7.30 -17.83
C PRO A 36 4.58 -6.06 -18.28
N ALA A 37 3.90 -5.06 -18.84
CA ALA A 37 4.53 -3.82 -19.30
C ALA A 37 4.99 -2.93 -18.12
N TYR A 38 4.22 -2.90 -17.03
CA TYR A 38 4.44 -2.00 -15.90
C TYR A 38 5.00 -2.68 -14.64
N LEU A 39 5.48 -3.92 -14.72
CA LEU A 39 5.93 -4.69 -13.57
C LEU A 39 7.05 -3.97 -12.78
N SER A 40 7.97 -3.33 -13.49
CA SER A 40 9.05 -2.55 -12.86
C SER A 40 8.50 -1.36 -12.05
N VAL A 41 7.49 -0.66 -12.60
CA VAL A 41 6.82 0.47 -11.95
C VAL A 41 6.00 -0.01 -10.76
N HIS A 42 5.27 -1.12 -10.89
CA HIS A 42 4.51 -1.76 -9.81
C HIS A 42 5.41 -2.11 -8.63
N LEU A 43 6.54 -2.78 -8.87
CA LEU A 43 7.50 -3.11 -7.81
C LEU A 43 8.06 -1.86 -7.13
N PHE A 44 8.46 -0.86 -7.92
CA PHE A 44 9.01 0.38 -7.40
C PHE A 44 7.99 1.14 -6.55
N LEU A 45 6.78 1.35 -7.08
CA LEU A 45 5.74 2.13 -6.43
C LEU A 45 5.14 1.39 -5.22
N GLY A 46 5.03 0.06 -5.27
CA GLY A 46 4.72 -0.79 -4.12
C GLY A 46 5.68 -0.59 -2.94
N LEU A 47 6.97 -0.39 -3.21
CA LEU A 47 7.97 -0.08 -2.16
C LEU A 47 7.87 1.36 -1.66
N VAL A 48 7.58 2.33 -2.54
CA VAL A 48 7.32 3.73 -2.14
C VAL A 48 6.10 3.82 -1.20
N LEU A 49 5.07 3.01 -1.46
CA LEU A 49 3.85 2.96 -0.66
C LEU A 49 4.08 2.50 0.78
N LEU A 50 5.10 1.65 1.04
CA LEU A 50 5.30 1.01 2.35
C LEU A 50 5.30 2.00 3.52
N PRO A 51 6.15 3.04 3.57
CA PRO A 51 6.22 3.91 4.75
C PRO A 51 4.99 4.80 4.88
N VAL A 52 4.35 5.18 3.76
CA VAL A 52 3.13 6.00 3.76
C VAL A 52 1.94 5.18 4.30
N VAL A 53 1.81 3.91 3.90
CA VAL A 53 0.83 2.97 4.45
C VAL A 53 1.10 2.73 5.94
N SER A 54 2.35 2.51 6.33
CA SER A 54 2.72 2.35 7.75
C SER A 54 2.35 3.58 8.58
N LEU A 55 2.59 4.80 8.07
CA LEU A 55 2.19 6.05 8.74
C LEU A 55 0.66 6.12 8.92
N LYS A 56 -0.10 5.77 7.87
CA LYS A 56 -1.56 5.74 7.90
C LYS A 56 -2.06 4.75 8.95
N LEU A 57 -1.56 3.51 8.93
CA LEU A 57 -1.91 2.44 9.87
C LEU A 57 -1.56 2.83 11.31
N ALA A 58 -0.35 3.33 11.56
CA ALA A 58 0.06 3.77 12.88
C ALA A 58 -0.85 4.89 13.41
N SER A 59 -1.16 5.88 12.57
CA SER A 59 -2.03 7.00 12.94
C SER A 59 -3.46 6.55 13.27
N THR A 60 -4.04 5.63 12.49
CA THR A 60 -5.39 5.10 12.74
C THR A 60 -5.43 4.14 13.92
N SER A 61 -4.42 3.28 14.09
CA SER A 61 -4.31 2.36 15.22
C SER A 61 -4.14 3.11 16.53
N TRP A 62 -3.35 4.19 16.52
CA TRP A 62 -3.24 5.08 17.67
C TRP A 62 -4.60 5.70 18.03
N ARG A 63 -5.35 6.21 17.03
CA ARG A 63 -6.69 6.74 17.26
C ARG A 63 -7.61 5.71 17.90
N ALA A 64 -7.59 4.47 17.38
CA ALA A 64 -8.40 3.38 17.92
C ALA A 64 -7.99 3.07 19.36
N ALA A 65 -6.70 2.88 19.62
CA ALA A 65 -6.17 2.60 20.96
C ALA A 65 -6.58 3.68 21.96
N ARG A 66 -6.45 4.98 21.60
CA ARG A 66 -6.86 6.09 22.47
C ARG A 66 -8.37 6.16 22.70
N TYR A 67 -9.18 5.81 21.70
CA TYR A 67 -10.63 5.74 21.84
C TYR A 67 -11.03 4.64 22.84
N TYR A 68 -10.50 3.43 22.67
CA TYR A 68 -10.83 2.28 23.52
C TYR A 68 -10.22 2.33 24.92
N THR A 69 -9.07 3.01 25.09
CA THR A 69 -8.48 3.28 26.41
C THR A 69 -9.12 4.47 27.12
N GLY A 70 -10.24 5.01 26.61
CA GLY A 70 -11.06 5.98 27.33
C GLY A 70 -10.60 7.44 27.23
N SER A 71 -9.70 7.79 26.30
CA SER A 71 -9.20 9.17 26.17
C SER A 71 -10.34 10.14 25.83
N ALA A 72 -10.66 11.06 26.74
CA ALA A 72 -11.77 12.01 26.57
C ALA A 72 -11.68 12.80 25.26
N GLU A 73 -10.48 13.29 24.91
CA GLU A 73 -10.22 14.01 23.65
C GLU A 73 -10.60 13.19 22.40
N TYR A 74 -10.27 11.90 22.37
CA TYR A 74 -10.53 11.03 21.22
C TYR A 74 -11.98 10.53 21.19
N ARG A 75 -12.60 10.33 22.36
CA ARG A 75 -14.02 9.95 22.45
C ARG A 75 -14.96 11.08 22.00
N ARG A 76 -14.60 12.35 22.23
CA ARG A 76 -15.37 13.52 21.76
C ARG A 76 -15.49 13.59 20.23
N LEU A 77 -14.53 13.02 19.49
CA LEU A 77 -14.60 12.93 18.02
C LEU A 77 -15.59 11.88 17.51
N GLY A 78 -16.24 11.14 18.42
CA GLY A 78 -17.25 10.13 18.11
C GLY A 78 -16.68 8.82 17.57
N PRO A 79 -17.48 7.72 17.64
CA PRO A 79 -17.10 6.44 17.06
C PRO A 79 -17.04 6.50 15.53
N PRO A 80 -16.20 5.67 14.88
CA PRO A 80 -16.28 5.45 13.44
C PRO A 80 -17.64 4.84 13.06
N GLN A 81 -18.06 5.02 11.80
CA GLN A 81 -19.24 4.34 11.26
C GLN A 81 -19.12 2.82 11.47
N ILE A 82 -20.17 2.20 12.01
CA ILE A 82 -20.09 0.84 12.56
C ILE A 82 -19.70 -0.21 11.51
N VAL A 83 -20.20 -0.07 10.28
CA VAL A 83 -19.85 -0.96 9.16
C VAL A 83 -18.36 -0.85 8.82
N LEU A 84 -17.84 0.38 8.69
CA LEU A 84 -16.42 0.61 8.38
C LEU A 84 -15.52 0.19 9.55
N ARG A 85 -16.03 0.24 10.78
CA ARG A 85 -15.34 -0.26 11.97
C ARG A 85 -15.23 -1.78 11.97
N ALA A 86 -16.25 -2.49 11.52
CA ALA A 86 -16.22 -3.95 11.36
C ALA A 86 -15.31 -4.39 10.21
N LEU A 87 -15.26 -3.62 9.11
CA LEU A 87 -14.38 -3.88 7.98
C LEU A 87 -12.91 -3.53 8.25
N ALA A 88 -12.62 -2.62 9.19
CA ALA A 88 -11.27 -2.12 9.43
C ALA A 88 -10.25 -3.22 9.78
N PRO A 89 -10.51 -4.19 10.68
CA PRO A 89 -9.57 -5.29 10.95
C PRO A 89 -9.25 -6.11 9.71
N VAL A 90 -10.27 -6.44 8.91
CA VAL A 90 -10.09 -7.21 7.66
C VAL A 90 -9.24 -6.42 6.67
N LEU A 91 -9.52 -5.12 6.51
CA LEU A 91 -8.73 -4.26 5.64
C LEU A 91 -7.27 -4.15 6.09
N VAL A 92 -7.02 -4.05 7.39
CA VAL A 92 -5.66 -4.00 7.95
C VAL A 92 -4.92 -5.31 7.68
N VAL A 93 -5.54 -6.47 7.97
CA VAL A 93 -4.94 -7.78 7.70
C VAL A 93 -4.67 -7.96 6.22
N ALA A 94 -5.62 -7.64 5.35
CA ALA A 94 -5.46 -7.72 3.91
C ALA A 94 -4.35 -6.78 3.39
N THR A 95 -4.23 -5.58 3.96
CA THR A 95 -3.14 -4.63 3.64
C THR A 95 -1.79 -5.22 4.03
N VAL A 96 -1.66 -5.76 5.26
CA VAL A 96 -0.42 -6.38 5.73
C VAL A 96 -0.07 -7.61 4.89
N ALA A 97 -1.06 -8.44 4.54
CA ALA A 97 -0.85 -9.60 3.68
C ALA A 97 -0.41 -9.18 2.27
N LEU A 98 -1.03 -8.18 1.67
CA LEU A 98 -0.71 -7.68 0.33
C LEU A 98 0.73 -7.15 0.28
N PHE A 99 1.06 -6.17 1.12
CA PHE A 99 2.40 -5.58 1.14
C PHE A 99 3.47 -6.57 1.63
N GLY A 100 3.17 -7.34 2.67
CA GLY A 100 4.09 -8.32 3.24
C GLY A 100 4.43 -9.44 2.26
N SER A 101 3.43 -9.97 1.54
CA SER A 101 3.67 -10.97 0.49
C SER A 101 4.45 -10.38 -0.68
N GLY A 102 4.22 -9.12 -1.08
CA GLY A 102 4.98 -8.46 -2.14
C GLY A 102 6.47 -8.27 -1.79
N VAL A 103 6.75 -7.80 -0.57
CA VAL A 103 8.12 -7.66 -0.06
C VAL A 103 8.80 -9.03 0.07
N ALA A 104 8.11 -10.02 0.65
CA ALA A 104 8.65 -11.37 0.77
C ALA A 104 8.93 -11.98 -0.61
N PHE A 105 8.03 -11.78 -1.57
CA PHE A 105 8.18 -12.28 -2.93
C PHE A 105 9.45 -11.73 -3.62
N LEU A 106 9.75 -10.45 -3.41
CA LEU A 106 10.99 -9.82 -3.87
C LEU A 106 12.23 -10.38 -3.15
N ALA A 107 12.15 -10.56 -1.82
CA ALA A 107 13.28 -10.97 -0.99
C ALA A 107 13.71 -12.44 -1.20
N VAL A 108 12.76 -13.37 -1.31
CA VAL A 108 13.05 -14.82 -1.42
C VAL A 108 13.04 -15.37 -2.85
N SER A 109 13.16 -14.50 -3.86
CA SER A 109 13.20 -14.88 -5.28
C SER A 109 11.98 -15.68 -5.76
N GLY A 110 10.78 -15.29 -5.34
CA GLY A 110 9.55 -15.55 -6.09
C GLY A 110 8.95 -16.96 -6.02
N THR A 111 8.55 -17.43 -4.83
CA THR A 111 7.81 -18.70 -4.73
C THR A 111 6.35 -18.57 -5.19
N HIS A 112 5.82 -19.61 -5.85
CA HIS A 112 4.41 -19.67 -6.26
C HIS A 112 3.40 -19.31 -5.15
N PRO A 113 3.55 -19.81 -3.90
CA PRO A 113 2.63 -19.49 -2.81
C PRO A 113 2.55 -18.00 -2.47
N LEU A 114 3.66 -17.28 -2.50
CA LEU A 114 3.69 -15.85 -2.17
C LEU A 114 2.95 -15.01 -3.21
N ARG A 115 3.09 -15.35 -4.50
CA ARG A 115 2.30 -14.72 -5.58
C ARG A 115 0.82 -14.99 -5.39
N THR A 116 0.44 -16.23 -5.08
CA THR A 116 -0.95 -16.60 -4.82
C THR A 116 -1.54 -15.80 -3.65
N ILE A 117 -0.82 -15.72 -2.53
CA ILE A 117 -1.23 -14.91 -1.37
C ILE A 117 -1.38 -13.44 -1.77
N HIS A 118 -0.42 -12.88 -2.52
CA HIS A 118 -0.46 -11.50 -2.97
C HIS A 118 -1.70 -11.21 -3.83
N THR A 119 -1.99 -12.08 -4.81
CA THR A 119 -3.16 -11.93 -5.68
C THR A 119 -4.48 -12.05 -4.91
N PHE A 120 -4.64 -13.05 -4.04
CA PHE A 120 -5.87 -13.18 -3.25
C PHE A 120 -6.04 -12.05 -2.24
N ALA A 121 -4.94 -11.63 -1.60
CA ALA A 121 -4.95 -10.47 -0.72
C ALA A 121 -5.37 -9.21 -1.50
N PHE A 122 -4.87 -9.01 -2.72
CA PHE A 122 -5.25 -7.89 -3.58
C PHE A 122 -6.75 -7.89 -3.91
N LEU A 123 -7.33 -9.05 -4.23
CA LEU A 123 -8.77 -9.14 -4.55
C LEU A 123 -9.64 -8.76 -3.35
N VAL A 124 -9.38 -9.37 -2.19
CA VAL A 124 -10.13 -9.08 -0.95
C VAL A 124 -9.92 -7.63 -0.52
N TRP A 125 -8.67 -7.19 -0.53
CA TRP A 125 -8.29 -5.82 -0.20
C TRP A 125 -8.95 -4.82 -1.14
N GLY A 126 -8.96 -5.08 -2.44
CA GLY A 126 -9.47 -4.18 -3.47
C GLY A 126 -10.95 -3.89 -3.30
N VAL A 127 -11.78 -4.92 -3.09
CA VAL A 127 -13.21 -4.77 -2.84
C VAL A 127 -13.47 -3.90 -1.61
N ILE A 128 -12.80 -4.20 -0.49
CA ILE A 128 -12.98 -3.46 0.76
C ILE A 128 -12.42 -2.04 0.63
N MET A 129 -11.31 -1.86 -0.09
CA MET A 129 -10.67 -0.57 -0.30
C MET A 129 -11.53 0.34 -1.17
N ILE A 130 -12.20 -0.17 -2.19
CA ILE A 130 -13.16 0.61 -2.99
C ILE A 130 -14.27 1.15 -2.09
N VAL A 131 -14.89 0.29 -1.27
CA VAL A 131 -15.92 0.71 -0.30
C VAL A 131 -15.36 1.76 0.67
N HIS A 132 -14.15 1.53 1.19
CA HIS A 132 -13.46 2.45 2.10
C HIS A 132 -13.21 3.83 1.45
N VAL A 133 -12.68 3.85 0.23
CA VAL A 133 -12.38 5.08 -0.52
C VAL A 133 -13.66 5.84 -0.80
N VAL A 134 -14.70 5.19 -1.34
CA VAL A 134 -15.98 5.86 -1.64
C VAL A 134 -16.58 6.49 -0.38
N ALA A 135 -16.57 5.76 0.75
CA ALA A 135 -17.12 6.28 2.01
C ALA A 135 -16.35 7.50 2.56
N TYR A 136 -15.04 7.58 2.32
CA TYR A 136 -14.18 8.64 2.87
C TYR A 136 -13.72 9.69 1.86
N LEU A 137 -14.00 9.53 0.56
CA LEU A 137 -13.43 10.35 -0.53
C LEU A 137 -13.62 11.84 -0.29
N LYS A 138 -14.87 12.26 -0.05
CA LYS A 138 -15.22 13.67 0.21
C LYS A 138 -14.50 14.23 1.43
N ARG A 139 -14.32 13.43 2.48
CA ARG A 139 -13.61 13.83 3.70
C ARG A 139 -12.11 13.98 3.45
N VAL A 140 -11.51 13.04 2.72
CA VAL A 140 -10.08 13.08 2.35
C VAL A 140 -9.77 14.28 1.46
N LEU A 141 -10.57 14.52 0.42
CA LEU A 141 -10.35 15.66 -0.48
C LEU A 141 -10.51 17.00 0.25
N ARG A 142 -11.57 17.18 1.04
CA ARG A 142 -11.81 18.45 1.74
C ARG A 142 -10.84 18.68 2.91
N GLY A 143 -10.65 17.67 3.74
CA GLY A 143 -9.87 17.78 4.98
C GLY A 143 -8.36 17.58 4.77
N GLY A 144 -7.96 16.72 3.83
CA GLY A 144 -6.56 16.53 3.46
C GLY A 144 -5.95 17.78 2.85
N LEU A 145 -6.68 18.48 1.97
CA LEU A 145 -6.21 19.74 1.37
C LEU A 145 -6.22 20.92 2.37
N ALA A 146 -7.10 20.89 3.38
CA ALA A 146 -7.23 21.99 4.34
C ALA A 146 -5.95 22.21 5.16
N ASP A 147 -5.22 21.16 5.52
CA ASP A 147 -3.97 21.26 6.30
C ASP A 147 -2.80 21.88 5.52
N TRP A 148 -2.94 22.00 4.19
CA TRP A 148 -1.93 22.54 3.29
C TRP A 148 -2.22 23.96 2.80
N ARG A 149 -3.41 24.50 3.07
CA ARG A 149 -3.79 25.85 2.65
C ARG A 149 -2.98 26.93 3.39
N PRO A 150 -2.50 27.99 2.70
CA PRO A 150 -1.94 29.16 3.34
C PRO A 150 -2.96 29.81 4.28
N GLY A 151 -2.59 30.04 5.54
CA GLY A 151 -3.45 30.71 6.54
C GLY A 151 -4.11 29.80 7.59
N GLY A 152 -4.18 28.49 7.38
CA GLY A 152 -4.79 27.53 8.32
C GLY A 152 -3.79 26.87 9.29
N ARG A 153 -2.95 27.65 9.99
CA ARG A 153 -1.91 27.08 10.88
C ARG A 153 -2.50 26.50 12.17
N VAL A 154 -3.07 25.31 12.08
CA VAL A 154 -3.39 24.48 13.25
C VAL A 154 -2.07 24.09 13.92
N ALA A 155 -2.03 24.16 15.25
CA ALA A 155 -0.86 23.75 16.04
C ALA A 155 -0.36 22.35 15.60
N GLY A 156 0.95 22.22 15.40
CA GLY A 156 1.58 20.97 14.94
C GLY A 156 1.55 20.70 13.42
N SER A 157 1.10 21.64 12.59
CA SER A 157 1.09 21.52 11.12
C SER A 157 2.45 21.21 10.51
N GLY A 158 3.52 21.90 10.93
CA GLY A 158 4.88 21.63 10.47
C GLY A 158 5.29 20.18 10.70
N SER A 159 5.12 19.68 11.94
CA SER A 159 5.44 18.30 12.30
C SER A 159 4.62 17.27 11.50
N ARG A 160 3.33 17.52 11.24
CA ARG A 160 2.49 16.63 10.41
C ARG A 160 2.99 16.60 8.97
N ARG A 161 3.30 17.74 8.37
CA ARG A 161 3.84 17.83 7.01
C ARG A 161 5.18 17.11 6.91
N VAL A 162 6.05 17.27 7.89
CA VAL A 162 7.33 16.54 7.97
C VAL A 162 7.10 15.03 8.04
N LEU A 163 6.13 14.54 8.81
CA LEU A 163 5.82 13.10 8.83
C LEU A 163 5.32 12.58 7.49
N VAL A 164 4.42 13.31 6.82
CA VAL A 164 3.87 12.90 5.53
C VAL A 164 4.95 12.94 4.45
N VAL A 165 5.64 14.07 4.29
CA VAL A 165 6.74 14.22 3.32
C VAL A 165 7.87 13.26 3.65
N GLY A 166 8.25 13.13 4.92
CA GLY A 166 9.26 12.20 5.39
C GLY A 166 8.92 10.75 5.07
N SER A 167 7.64 10.34 5.19
CA SER A 167 7.21 8.99 4.79
C SER A 167 7.32 8.77 3.29
N LEU A 168 6.99 9.77 2.47
CA LEU A 168 7.13 9.69 1.02
C LEU A 168 8.60 9.62 0.60
N VAL A 169 9.46 10.48 1.18
CA VAL A 169 10.91 10.47 0.96
C VAL A 169 11.52 9.14 1.41
N ALA A 170 11.12 8.63 2.58
CA ALA A 170 11.56 7.31 3.04
C ALA A 170 11.16 6.21 2.05
N GLY A 171 9.95 6.28 1.47
CA GLY A 171 9.49 5.36 0.44
C GLY A 171 10.38 5.41 -0.80
N LEU A 172 10.70 6.62 -1.29
CA LEU A 172 11.62 6.82 -2.42
C LEU A 172 13.03 6.30 -2.12
N VAL A 173 13.54 6.51 -0.90
CA VAL A 173 14.85 6.01 -0.47
C VAL A 173 14.85 4.48 -0.42
N VAL A 174 13.81 3.84 0.12
CA VAL A 174 13.67 2.38 0.14
C VAL A 174 13.59 1.81 -1.28
N ALA A 175 12.75 2.38 -2.13
CA ALA A 175 12.58 1.94 -3.51
C ALA A 175 13.86 2.13 -4.35
N GLY A 176 14.55 3.27 -4.19
CA GLY A 176 15.83 3.53 -4.86
C GLY A 176 16.97 2.67 -4.33
N GLY A 177 17.07 2.52 -3.01
CA GLY A 177 18.12 1.70 -2.36
C GLY A 177 18.01 0.21 -2.68
N THR A 178 16.81 -0.28 -3.01
CA THR A 178 16.56 -1.67 -3.41
C THR A 178 16.48 -1.86 -4.94
N TYR A 179 16.81 -0.83 -5.73
CA TYR A 179 16.64 -0.86 -7.18
C TYR A 179 17.51 -1.94 -7.87
N SER A 180 18.72 -2.19 -7.36
CA SER A 180 19.58 -3.28 -7.86
C SER A 180 18.93 -4.65 -7.64
N LEU A 181 18.33 -4.87 -6.47
CA LEU A 181 17.57 -6.09 -6.15
C LEU A 181 16.37 -6.24 -7.10
N GLN A 182 15.60 -5.18 -7.32
CA GLN A 182 14.46 -5.19 -8.25
C GLN A 182 14.88 -5.59 -9.67
N ARG A 183 15.93 -4.98 -10.23
CA ARG A 183 16.43 -5.31 -11.58
C ARG A 183 16.92 -6.76 -11.68
N SER A 184 17.66 -7.23 -10.67
CA SER A 184 18.14 -8.62 -10.63
C SER A 184 16.99 -9.63 -10.54
N TRP A 185 15.87 -9.23 -9.92
CA TRP A 185 14.68 -10.06 -9.83
C TRP A 185 13.95 -10.10 -11.16
N LEU A 186 13.78 -8.94 -11.81
CA LEU A 186 13.14 -8.80 -13.12
C LEU A 186 13.88 -9.61 -14.20
N SER A 187 15.21 -9.55 -14.27
CA SER A 187 15.97 -10.32 -15.26
C SER A 187 15.77 -11.83 -15.08
N ARG A 188 15.87 -12.33 -13.84
CA ARG A 188 15.70 -13.76 -13.52
C ARG A 188 14.30 -14.31 -13.81
N HIS A 189 13.27 -13.45 -13.83
CA HIS A 189 11.90 -13.87 -14.10
C HIS A 189 11.44 -13.55 -15.53
N GLY A 190 12.12 -12.64 -16.24
CA GLY A 190 11.99 -12.44 -17.68
C GLY A 190 12.55 -13.63 -18.46
N ASP A 191 13.79 -14.05 -18.15
CA ASP A 191 14.48 -15.14 -18.87
C ASP A 191 13.77 -16.51 -18.73
N ARG A 192 13.10 -16.75 -17.60
CA ARG A 192 12.32 -18.00 -17.39
C ARG A 192 11.05 -18.07 -18.24
N GLY A 193 10.39 -16.94 -18.50
CA GLY A 193 9.21 -16.89 -19.36
C GLY A 193 9.54 -17.19 -20.83
N GLU A 194 10.73 -16.81 -21.28
CA GLU A 194 11.20 -17.06 -22.65
C GLU A 194 11.68 -18.51 -22.86
N HIS A 195 12.31 -19.13 -21.84
CA HIS A 195 12.72 -20.53 -21.89
C HIS A 195 11.54 -21.51 -21.88
N ASP A 196 10.46 -21.22 -21.15
CA ASP A 196 9.27 -22.08 -21.07
C ASP A 196 8.44 -22.02 -22.38
N GLN A 197 8.50 -20.89 -23.09
CA GLN A 197 7.89 -20.75 -24.44
C GLN A 197 8.74 -21.34 -25.56
N ARG A 198 10.05 -21.51 -25.36
CA ARG A 198 10.99 -22.11 -26.32
C ARG A 198 11.28 -23.59 -26.05
N ALA A 199 10.61 -24.23 -25.09
CA ALA A 199 10.64 -25.68 -24.96
C ALA A 199 10.04 -26.30 -26.23
N PRO A 200 10.86 -26.95 -27.08
CA PRO A 200 10.45 -27.20 -28.45
C PRO A 200 9.49 -28.39 -28.51
N ALA A 201 8.53 -28.29 -29.44
CA ALA A 201 7.76 -29.38 -30.03
C ALA A 201 8.63 -30.49 -30.68
N ALA A 202 9.92 -30.59 -30.34
CA ALA A 202 10.88 -31.54 -30.86
C ALA A 202 10.86 -32.91 -30.13
N ALA A 203 10.00 -33.10 -29.12
CA ALA A 203 9.91 -34.37 -28.39
C ALA A 203 8.89 -35.38 -28.97
N ILE A 204 8.16 -35.05 -30.05
CA ILE A 204 7.08 -35.92 -30.57
C ILE A 204 7.50 -36.75 -31.81
N THR A 205 8.65 -36.49 -32.44
CA THR A 205 9.01 -37.13 -33.73
C THR A 205 10.18 -38.11 -33.67
N THR A 206 10.32 -38.90 -32.60
CA THR A 206 11.23 -40.07 -32.60
C THR A 206 10.68 -41.21 -31.74
N LYS A 207 9.56 -41.80 -32.14
CA LYS A 207 9.16 -43.17 -31.76
C LYS A 207 8.19 -43.75 -32.81
N SER A 208 8.66 -43.85 -34.06
CA SER A 208 8.01 -44.69 -35.07
C SER A 208 9.05 -45.12 -36.10
N SER A 209 9.89 -46.08 -35.69
CA SER A 209 10.70 -46.94 -36.56
C SER A 209 11.67 -47.72 -35.67
N ALA A 210 11.24 -48.89 -35.20
CA ALA A 210 12.08 -50.09 -35.05
C ALA A 210 11.31 -51.19 -34.32
N ARG A 211 11.01 -52.24 -35.11
CA ARG A 211 10.66 -53.63 -34.75
C ARG A 211 9.24 -53.93 -34.33
#